data_AF-A0A2V9NEX7-F1
#
_entry.id   AF-A0A2V9NEX7-F1
#
_cell.length_a   1.000
_cell.length_b   1.000
_cell.length_c   1.000
_cell.angle_alpha   90.00
_cell.angle_beta   90.00
_cell.angle_gamma   90.00
#
_symmetry.space_group_name_H-M   'P 1'
#
loop_
_entity.id
_entity.type
_entity.pdbx_description
1 polymer ?
#
loop_
_entity_poly.entity_id
_entity_poly.type
_entity_poly.pdbx_seq_one_letter_code
_entity_poly.pdbx_strand_id
1 'polypeptide(L)'
;MPEGNSSYDINAAERPQGKYEDYIVNDLITAAESRFPIAAGRNHRAVIGVSMGGFGAINLSLRHPDLFVFAGALSPAIDVPSRPFSIKRIGQWREHSSIFGPWGSETRRANDPYLLIRTADPVRTPYLYLSCGEQEGLLPANRKFARFLTEHHFRFEFHAGRGAHDWNQ
;
A
#
# COMPACT_ATOMS: atom_id res chain seq x y z
N MET A 1 -1.79 -11.86 10.16
CA MET A 1 -1.06 -11.45 8.94
C MET A 1 0.37 -11.96 9.04
N PRO A 2 1.01 -12.39 7.94
CA PRO A 2 2.41 -12.82 7.97
C PRO A 2 3.33 -11.68 8.44
N GLU A 3 4.51 -12.01 8.96
CA GLU A 3 5.47 -11.01 9.41
C GLU A 3 6.00 -10.19 8.23
N GLY A 4 5.50 -8.95 8.09
CA GLY A 4 5.92 -8.03 7.04
C GLY A 4 7.24 -7.29 7.33
N ASN A 5 7.86 -7.46 8.50
CA ASN A 5 9.18 -6.91 8.87
C ASN A 5 9.44 -5.43 8.46
N SER A 6 8.45 -4.56 8.71
CA SER A 6 8.46 -3.14 8.31
C SER A 6 8.65 -2.91 6.79
N SER A 7 8.33 -3.86 5.92
CA SER A 7 8.66 -3.79 4.49
C SER A 7 7.74 -2.89 3.67
N TYR A 8 6.56 -2.56 4.19
CA TYR A 8 5.49 -1.90 3.41
C TYR A 8 5.06 -2.69 2.16
N ASP A 9 5.33 -4.00 2.16
CA ASP A 9 5.08 -4.93 1.05
C ASP A 9 5.77 -4.52 -0.27
N ILE A 10 6.90 -3.81 -0.17
CA ILE A 10 7.71 -3.42 -1.32
C ILE A 10 9.05 -4.15 -1.38
N ASN A 11 9.69 -4.14 -2.55
CA ASN A 11 11.10 -4.47 -2.66
C ASN A 11 11.96 -3.33 -2.08
N ALA A 12 12.59 -3.59 -0.94
CA ALA A 12 13.40 -2.61 -0.23
C ALA A 12 14.64 -2.17 -1.04
N ALA A 13 14.99 -0.89 -0.91
CA ALA A 13 16.13 -0.27 -1.58
C ALA A 13 17.48 -0.77 -1.04
N GLU A 14 17.62 -0.85 0.29
CA GLU A 14 18.91 -1.12 0.95
C GLU A 14 18.93 -2.47 1.68
N ARG A 15 17.85 -3.25 1.61
CA ARG A 15 17.75 -4.57 2.27
C ARG A 15 17.69 -5.67 1.20
N PRO A 16 18.80 -6.36 0.89
CA PRO A 16 18.83 -7.37 -0.17
C PRO A 16 17.79 -8.48 0.00
N GLN A 17 17.53 -8.89 1.24
CA GLN A 17 16.52 -9.90 1.59
C GLN A 17 15.08 -9.34 1.68
N GLY A 18 14.90 -8.02 1.55
CA GLY A 18 13.61 -7.34 1.69
C GLY A 18 12.81 -7.31 0.39
N LYS A 19 12.69 -8.45 -0.33
CA LYS A 19 11.99 -8.55 -1.62
C LYS A 19 10.52 -8.95 -1.45
N TYR A 20 9.77 -8.18 -0.66
CA TYR A 20 8.40 -8.54 -0.29
C TYR A 20 7.41 -8.40 -1.45
N GLU A 21 7.59 -7.41 -2.33
CA GLU A 21 6.76 -7.28 -3.53
C GLU A 21 6.92 -8.52 -4.41
N ASP A 22 8.16 -8.91 -4.72
CA ASP A 22 8.44 -10.10 -5.56
C ASP A 22 7.89 -11.37 -4.92
N TYR A 23 8.14 -11.54 -3.60
CA TYR A 23 7.64 -12.69 -2.87
C TYR A 23 6.11 -12.78 -2.91
N ILE A 24 5.40 -11.66 -2.75
CA ILE A 24 3.93 -11.65 -2.77
C ILE A 24 3.41 -11.93 -4.18
N VAL A 25 3.89 -11.20 -5.19
CA VAL A 25 3.28 -11.22 -6.52
C VAL A 25 3.70 -12.41 -7.36
N ASN A 26 4.90 -12.96 -7.13
CA ASN A 26 5.41 -14.10 -7.89
C ASN A 26 5.30 -15.38 -7.06
N ASP A 27 6.00 -15.44 -5.92
CA ASP A 27 6.21 -16.71 -5.21
C ASP A 27 4.93 -17.18 -4.50
N LEU A 28 4.31 -16.29 -3.72
CA LEU A 28 3.14 -16.61 -2.91
C LEU A 28 1.92 -16.93 -3.78
N ILE A 29 1.64 -16.10 -4.79
CA ILE A 29 0.51 -16.35 -5.70
C ILE A 29 0.71 -17.67 -6.43
N THR A 30 1.88 -17.91 -7.03
CA THR A 30 2.16 -19.16 -7.77
C THR A 30 2.10 -20.38 -6.84
N ALA A 31 2.67 -20.29 -5.64
CA ALA A 31 2.64 -21.36 -4.66
C ALA A 31 1.21 -21.66 -4.18
N ALA A 32 0.38 -20.63 -3.99
CA ALA A 32 -1.01 -20.82 -3.59
C ALA A 32 -1.83 -21.47 -4.72
N GLU A 33 -1.68 -21.00 -5.96
CA GLU A 33 -2.41 -21.52 -7.14
C GLU A 33 -2.04 -22.96 -7.47
N SER A 34 -0.79 -23.36 -7.21
CA SER A 34 -0.33 -24.73 -7.46
C SER A 34 -0.70 -25.72 -6.35
N ARG A 35 -0.95 -25.26 -5.12
CA ARG A 35 -1.17 -26.13 -3.95
C ARG A 35 -2.61 -26.22 -3.50
N PHE A 36 -3.41 -25.20 -3.80
CA PHE A 36 -4.79 -25.11 -3.36
C PHE A 36 -5.72 -24.90 -4.57
N PRO A 37 -6.99 -25.34 -4.50
CA PRO A 37 -7.97 -25.14 -5.57
C PRO A 37 -8.47 -23.69 -5.57
N ILE A 38 -7.58 -22.74 -5.85
CA ILE A 38 -7.90 -21.32 -5.96
C ILE A 38 -8.06 -20.94 -7.44
N ALA A 39 -9.08 -20.13 -7.73
CA ALA A 39 -9.29 -19.65 -9.09
C ALA A 39 -8.20 -18.64 -9.46
N ALA A 40 -7.59 -18.85 -10.63
CA ALA A 40 -6.52 -18.00 -11.13
C ALA A 40 -7.05 -16.71 -11.76
N GLY A 41 -6.16 -15.73 -11.87
CA GLY A 41 -6.42 -14.47 -12.57
C GLY A 41 -7.10 -13.38 -11.74
N ARG A 42 -7.03 -12.16 -12.24
CA ARG A 42 -7.41 -10.90 -11.59
C ARG A 42 -8.77 -10.95 -10.91
N ASN A 43 -9.78 -11.46 -11.61
CA ASN A 43 -11.18 -11.42 -11.21
C ASN A 43 -11.48 -12.27 -9.96
N HIS A 44 -10.52 -13.07 -9.51
CA HIS A 44 -10.66 -13.95 -8.35
C HIS A 44 -9.71 -13.59 -7.20
N ARG A 45 -9.02 -12.43 -7.29
CA ARG A 45 -8.02 -12.04 -6.30
C ARG A 45 -8.23 -10.63 -5.77
N ALA A 46 -8.17 -10.51 -4.45
CA ALA A 46 -8.14 -9.26 -3.71
C ALA A 46 -6.86 -9.16 -2.87
N VAL A 47 -6.40 -7.94 -2.62
CA VAL A 47 -5.32 -7.65 -1.67
C VAL A 47 -5.85 -6.73 -0.57
N ILE A 48 -5.66 -7.08 0.69
CA ILE A 48 -6.17 -6.28 1.81
C ILE A 48 -5.09 -6.19 2.89
N GLY A 49 -4.88 -4.99 3.43
CA GLY A 49 -3.91 -4.78 4.50
C GLY A 49 -4.28 -3.66 5.46
N VAL A 50 -3.64 -3.67 6.62
CA VAL A 50 -3.81 -2.66 7.69
C VAL A 50 -2.54 -1.86 7.90
N SER A 51 -2.65 -0.55 8.11
CA SER A 51 -1.53 0.34 8.45
C SER A 51 -0.41 0.30 7.40
N MET A 52 0.74 -0.27 7.74
CA MET A 52 1.81 -0.59 6.80
C MET A 52 1.31 -1.49 5.65
N GLY A 53 0.58 -2.56 5.94
CA GLY A 53 0.02 -3.43 4.91
C GLY A 53 -1.09 -2.76 4.12
N GLY A 54 -1.77 -1.75 4.68
CA GLY A 54 -2.74 -0.95 3.95
C GLY A 54 -2.06 -0.11 2.87
N PHE A 55 -0.87 0.44 3.17
CA PHE A 55 -0.01 1.03 2.14
C PHE A 55 0.38 -0.03 1.10
N GLY A 56 0.82 -1.21 1.54
CA GLY A 56 1.23 -2.31 0.68
C GLY A 56 0.14 -2.74 -0.30
N ALA A 57 -1.10 -2.90 0.18
CA ALA A 57 -2.26 -3.24 -0.63
C ALA A 57 -2.51 -2.22 -1.74
N ILE A 58 -2.46 -0.91 -1.43
CA ILE A 58 -2.59 0.14 -2.45
C ILE A 58 -1.42 0.08 -3.43
N ASN A 59 -0.18 0.04 -2.94
CA ASN A 59 1.01 0.07 -3.79
C ASN A 59 1.06 -1.12 -4.75
N LEU A 60 0.81 -2.35 -4.26
CA LEU A 60 0.73 -3.56 -5.07
C LEU A 60 -0.39 -3.46 -6.12
N SER A 61 -1.57 -2.96 -5.73
CA SER A 61 -2.70 -2.82 -6.66
C SER A 61 -2.46 -1.83 -7.80
N LEU A 62 -1.67 -0.77 -7.55
CA LEU A 62 -1.32 0.23 -8.54
C LEU A 62 -0.18 -0.22 -9.46
N ARG A 63 0.79 -0.95 -8.92
CA ARG A 63 1.95 -1.47 -9.66
C ARG A 63 1.65 -2.74 -10.44
N HIS A 64 0.71 -3.54 -9.94
CA HIS A 64 0.30 -4.83 -10.53
C HIS A 64 -1.22 -4.87 -10.75
N PRO A 65 -1.80 -3.93 -11.53
CA PRO A 65 -3.24 -3.82 -11.70
C PRO A 65 -3.87 -5.06 -12.34
N ASP A 66 -3.09 -5.88 -13.04
CA ASP A 66 -3.54 -7.11 -13.69
C ASP A 66 -3.65 -8.31 -12.72
N LEU A 67 -3.18 -8.19 -11.47
CA LEU A 67 -3.21 -9.29 -10.50
C LEU A 67 -4.42 -9.27 -9.57
N PHE A 68 -5.03 -8.10 -9.34
CA PHE A 68 -6.08 -7.90 -8.34
C PHE A 68 -7.33 -7.24 -8.93
N VAL A 69 -8.54 -7.67 -8.56
CA VAL A 69 -9.77 -6.95 -8.91
C VAL A 69 -10.18 -5.92 -7.86
N PHE A 70 -9.70 -6.10 -6.62
CA PHE A 70 -10.02 -5.27 -5.47
C PHE A 70 -8.79 -5.07 -4.58
N ALA A 71 -8.66 -3.87 -4.00
CA ALA A 71 -7.67 -3.57 -2.98
C ALA A 71 -8.30 -2.88 -1.76
N GLY A 72 -8.13 -3.46 -0.58
CA GLY A 72 -8.62 -2.93 0.69
C GLY A 72 -7.48 -2.37 1.56
N ALA A 73 -7.60 -1.12 1.97
CA ALA A 73 -6.61 -0.43 2.78
C ALA A 73 -7.25 0.06 4.07
N LEU A 74 -6.94 -0.61 5.18
CA LEU A 74 -7.43 -0.26 6.51
C LEU A 74 -6.38 0.61 7.20
N SER A 75 -6.74 1.85 7.53
CA SER A 75 -5.88 2.85 8.16
C SER A 75 -4.48 2.97 7.53
N PRO A 76 -4.34 3.08 6.20
CA PRO A 76 -3.05 2.96 5.54
C PRO A 76 -2.10 4.08 5.91
N ALA A 77 -0.82 3.73 6.10
CA ALA A 77 0.28 4.68 6.25
C ALA A 77 0.70 5.27 4.88
N ILE A 78 -0.27 5.83 4.15
CA ILE A 78 -0.20 6.10 2.71
C ILE A 78 0.85 7.15 2.33
N ASP A 79 1.15 8.07 3.24
CA ASP A 79 2.02 9.22 2.99
C ASP A 79 3.49 8.95 3.28
N VAL A 80 3.86 7.76 3.78
CA VAL A 80 5.23 7.44 4.25
C VAL A 80 6.34 7.79 3.24
N PRO A 81 6.24 7.49 1.94
CA PRO A 81 7.24 7.89 0.95
C PRO A 81 7.42 9.41 0.83
N SER A 82 6.36 10.16 1.13
CA SER A 82 6.29 11.63 1.02
C SER A 82 6.42 12.37 2.35
N ARG A 83 6.60 11.67 3.48
CA ARG A 83 6.69 12.29 4.81
C ARG A 83 7.98 13.11 4.96
N PRO A 84 7.88 14.42 5.30
CA PRO A 84 9.05 15.28 5.44
C PRO A 84 9.99 14.79 6.54
N PHE A 85 11.27 15.12 6.41
CA PHE A 85 12.28 14.82 7.43
C PHE A 85 11.91 15.46 8.78
N SER A 86 12.11 14.71 9.87
CA SER A 86 11.89 15.18 11.24
C SER A 86 12.98 14.63 12.16
N ILE A 87 13.74 15.53 12.79
CA ILE A 87 14.77 15.17 13.78
C ILE A 87 14.17 14.37 14.94
N LYS A 88 12.94 14.71 15.36
CA LYS A 88 12.21 13.99 16.41
C LYS A 88 11.89 12.54 16.03
N ARG A 89 11.95 12.18 14.74
CA ARG A 89 11.66 10.85 14.20
C ARG A 89 12.82 10.29 13.39
N ILE A 90 14.06 10.65 13.72
CA ILE A 90 15.23 10.30 12.92
C ILE A 90 15.43 8.78 12.75
N GLY A 91 15.10 7.98 13.77
CA GLY A 91 15.12 6.52 13.68
C GLY A 91 14.15 5.99 12.63
N GLN A 92 12.89 6.41 12.71
CA GLN A 92 11.86 6.07 11.71
C GLN A 92 12.23 6.58 10.30
N TRP A 93 12.83 7.77 10.20
CA TRP A 93 13.30 8.28 8.92
C TRP A 93 14.39 7.39 8.31
N ARG A 94 15.38 6.96 9.12
CA ARG A 94 16.42 6.02 8.67
C ARG A 94 15.83 4.69 8.23
N GLU A 95 14.87 4.16 9.01
CA GLU A 95 14.17 2.93 8.68
C GLU A 95 13.45 3.06 7.32
N HIS A 96 12.62 4.08 7.15
CA HIS A 96 11.94 4.33 5.88
C HIS A 96 12.91 4.57 4.71
N SER A 97 14.04 5.26 4.94
CA SER A 97 15.07 5.42 3.91
C SER A 97 15.70 4.09 3.51
N SER A 98 15.90 3.15 4.44
CA SER A 98 16.41 1.81 4.08
C SER A 98 15.41 0.98 3.25
N ILE A 99 14.12 1.27 3.35
CA ILE A 99 13.03 0.58 2.64
C ILE A 99 12.78 1.24 1.29
N PHE A 100 12.46 2.53 1.28
CA PHE A 100 12.09 3.26 0.07
C PHE A 100 13.30 3.82 -0.68
N GLY A 101 14.46 3.89 -0.06
CA GLY A 101 15.62 4.63 -0.56
C GLY A 101 15.60 6.10 -0.15
N PRO A 102 16.68 6.85 -0.46
CA PRO A 102 16.76 8.27 -0.16
C PRO A 102 15.70 9.07 -0.94
N TRP A 103 15.51 10.32 -0.53
CA TRP A 103 14.61 11.25 -1.22
C TRP A 103 14.98 11.40 -2.70
N GLY A 104 13.97 11.29 -3.57
CA GLY A 104 14.19 11.36 -5.02
C GLY A 104 14.92 10.16 -5.61
N SER A 105 15.14 9.07 -4.86
CA SER A 105 15.58 7.81 -5.46
C SER A 105 14.50 7.22 -6.36
N GLU A 106 14.93 6.38 -7.30
CA GLU A 106 14.01 5.65 -8.18
C GLU A 106 13.07 4.76 -7.38
N THR A 107 13.59 3.96 -6.44
CA THR A 107 12.77 3.08 -5.58
C THR A 107 11.71 3.86 -4.82
N ARG A 108 12.03 5.04 -4.27
CA ARG A 108 11.06 5.84 -3.53
C ARG A 108 9.97 6.37 -4.44
N ARG A 109 10.34 6.89 -5.61
CA ARG A 109 9.36 7.40 -6.59
C ARG A 109 8.46 6.30 -7.14
N ALA A 110 9.04 5.14 -7.43
CA ALA A 110 8.32 3.98 -7.97
C ALA A 110 7.33 3.37 -6.96
N ASN A 111 7.48 3.69 -5.67
CA ASN A 111 6.61 3.25 -4.59
C ASN A 111 5.91 4.42 -3.89
N ASP A 112 5.80 5.60 -4.52
CA ASP A 112 5.00 6.70 -3.98
C ASP A 112 3.58 6.63 -4.56
N PRO A 113 2.55 6.36 -3.75
CA PRO A 113 1.16 6.25 -4.23
C PRO A 113 0.68 7.49 -4.97
N TYR A 114 1.13 8.69 -4.59
CA TYR A 114 0.73 9.92 -5.27
C TYR A 114 1.37 10.05 -6.65
N LEU A 115 2.58 9.52 -6.85
CA LEU A 115 3.21 9.50 -8.18
C LEU A 115 2.60 8.40 -9.05
N LEU A 116 2.34 7.22 -8.48
CA LEU A 116 1.70 6.12 -9.19
C LEU A 116 0.31 6.49 -9.73
N ILE A 117 -0.52 7.17 -8.91
CA ILE A 117 -1.85 7.63 -9.32
C ILE A 117 -1.80 8.62 -10.49
N ARG A 118 -0.73 9.41 -10.63
CA ARG A 118 -0.59 10.35 -11.76
C ARG A 118 -0.36 9.67 -13.10
N THR A 119 0.16 8.44 -13.09
CA THR A 119 0.54 7.70 -14.30
C THR A 119 -0.30 6.45 -14.56
N ALA A 120 -1.01 5.96 -13.54
CA ALA A 120 -1.85 4.78 -13.65
C ALA A 120 -3.13 5.07 -14.45
N ASP A 121 -3.65 4.04 -15.12
CA ASP A 121 -4.93 4.07 -15.82
C ASP A 121 -6.06 3.73 -14.82
N PRO A 122 -6.95 4.68 -14.47
CA PRO A 122 -8.02 4.46 -13.50
C PRO A 122 -8.99 3.34 -13.88
N VAL A 123 -9.13 3.02 -15.17
CA VAL A 123 -10.01 1.96 -15.67
C VAL A 123 -9.42 0.58 -15.38
N ARG A 124 -8.09 0.44 -15.53
CA ARG A 124 -7.37 -0.80 -15.26
C ARG A 124 -7.08 -1.00 -13.78
N THR A 125 -7.06 0.06 -12.98
CA THR A 125 -6.83 -0.05 -11.55
C THR A 125 -7.95 -0.83 -10.84
N PRO A 126 -7.62 -1.66 -9.84
CA PRO A 126 -8.59 -2.37 -9.02
C PRO A 126 -9.54 -1.41 -8.30
N TYR A 127 -10.72 -1.87 -7.89
CA TYR A 127 -11.57 -1.06 -7.02
C TYR A 127 -10.87 -0.86 -5.68
N LEU A 128 -10.77 0.38 -5.20
CA LEU A 128 -10.06 0.70 -3.96
C LEU A 128 -11.05 0.94 -2.81
N TYR A 129 -10.93 0.17 -1.74
CA TYR A 129 -11.62 0.41 -0.48
C TYR A 129 -10.63 1.01 0.52
N LEU A 130 -10.95 2.17 1.08
CA LEU A 130 -10.14 2.80 2.12
C LEU A 130 -10.98 3.00 3.38
N SER A 131 -10.40 2.72 4.54
CA SER A 131 -11.00 3.10 5.82
C SER A 131 -9.96 3.70 6.76
N CYS A 132 -10.39 4.53 7.71
CA CYS A 132 -9.53 5.06 8.76
C CYS A 132 -10.36 5.55 9.95
N GLY A 133 -9.90 5.30 11.18
CA GLY A 133 -10.56 5.78 12.38
C GLY A 133 -10.46 7.29 12.55
N GLU A 134 -11.53 7.90 13.05
CA GLU A 134 -11.62 9.36 13.24
C GLU A 134 -10.61 9.92 14.26
N GLN A 135 -10.15 9.07 15.20
CA GLN A 135 -9.19 9.47 16.24
C GLN A 135 -7.73 9.20 15.84
N GLU A 136 -7.50 8.68 14.63
CA GLU A 136 -6.16 8.32 14.18
C GLU A 136 -5.38 9.52 13.65
N GLY A 137 -4.09 9.59 14.01
CA GLY A 137 -3.16 10.55 13.42
C GLY A 137 -2.93 10.36 11.91
N LEU A 138 -3.40 9.24 11.33
CA LEU A 138 -3.34 8.93 9.91
C LEU A 138 -4.52 9.50 9.10
N LEU A 139 -5.60 9.92 9.77
CA LEU A 139 -6.81 10.39 9.10
C LEU A 139 -6.57 11.57 8.13
N PRO A 140 -5.76 12.59 8.48
CA PRO A 140 -5.52 13.70 7.55
C PRO A 140 -4.85 13.25 6.24
N ALA A 141 -3.89 12.32 6.32
CA ALA A 141 -3.22 11.76 5.15
C ALA A 141 -4.19 10.92 4.30
N ASN A 142 -5.04 10.13 4.94
CA ASN A 142 -6.06 9.31 4.29
C ASN A 142 -7.12 10.16 3.57
N ARG A 143 -7.64 11.20 4.22
CA ARG A 143 -8.58 12.15 3.59
C ARG A 143 -7.95 12.89 2.41
N LYS A 144 -6.67 13.25 2.52
CA LYS A 144 -5.93 13.87 1.41
C LYS A 144 -5.80 12.91 0.23
N PHE A 145 -5.46 11.66 0.48
CA PHE A 145 -5.34 10.65 -0.56
C PHE A 145 -6.69 10.34 -1.22
N ALA A 146 -7.78 10.24 -0.46
CA ALA A 146 -9.14 10.08 -1.01
C ALA A 146 -9.54 11.22 -1.96
N ARG A 147 -9.24 12.47 -1.59
CA ARG A 147 -9.45 13.62 -2.51
C ARG A 147 -8.61 13.48 -3.77
N PHE A 148 -7.36 13.08 -3.62
CA PHE A 148 -6.45 12.89 -4.76
C PHE A 148 -6.95 11.79 -5.72
N LEU A 149 -7.49 10.68 -5.21
CA LEU A 149 -8.14 9.64 -6.03
C LEU A 149 -9.36 10.19 -6.78
N THR A 150 -10.13 11.07 -6.15
CA THR A 150 -11.29 11.74 -6.77
C THR A 150 -10.85 12.64 -7.93
N GLU A 151 -9.85 13.48 -7.69
CA GLU A 151 -9.27 14.40 -8.69
C GLU A 151 -8.72 13.67 -9.92
N HIS A 152 -8.26 12.43 -9.73
CA HIS A 152 -7.72 11.57 -10.79
C HIS A 152 -8.71 10.51 -11.31
N HIS A 153 -10.00 10.61 -10.96
CA HIS A 153 -11.09 9.76 -11.47
C HIS A 153 -10.94 8.25 -11.22
N PHE A 154 -10.33 7.86 -10.09
CA PHE A 154 -10.26 6.46 -9.68
C PHE A 154 -11.60 5.98 -9.11
N ARG A 155 -11.88 4.68 -9.26
CA ARG A 155 -13.04 4.03 -8.63
C ARG A 155 -12.65 3.60 -7.22
N PHE A 156 -13.21 4.26 -6.22
CA PHE A 156 -12.91 3.97 -4.84
C PHE A 156 -14.06 4.35 -3.90
N GLU A 157 -13.96 3.90 -2.65
CA GLU A 157 -14.71 4.43 -1.53
C GLU A 157 -13.79 4.69 -0.34
N PHE A 158 -14.15 5.68 0.49
CA PHE A 158 -13.42 6.05 1.70
C PHE A 158 -14.37 6.19 2.88
N HIS A 159 -14.13 5.41 3.92
CA HIS A 159 -14.95 5.36 5.13
C HIS A 159 -14.16 5.85 6.34
N ALA A 160 -14.66 6.90 6.99
CA ALA A 160 -14.14 7.33 8.29
C ALA A 160 -15.11 6.88 9.39
N GLY A 161 -14.64 6.02 10.29
CA GLY A 161 -15.45 5.40 11.34
C GLY A 161 -15.06 5.85 12.75
N ARG A 162 -15.96 5.63 13.71
CA ARG A 162 -15.63 5.83 15.13
C ARG A 162 -14.62 4.74 15.54
N GLY A 163 -13.43 5.15 15.94
CA GLY A 163 -12.39 4.20 16.36
C GLY A 163 -11.02 4.85 16.45
N ALA A 164 -10.11 4.14 17.13
CA ALA A 164 -8.68 4.41 17.11
C ALA A 164 -7.99 3.36 16.21
N HIS A 165 -6.65 3.34 16.18
CA HIS A 165 -5.89 2.38 15.37
C HIS A 165 -5.92 0.96 15.98
N ASP A 166 -7.11 0.35 16.02
CA ASP A 166 -7.38 -0.95 16.63
C ASP A 166 -8.20 -1.87 15.72
N TRP A 167 -8.37 -3.12 16.15
CA TRP A 167 -9.04 -4.18 15.39
C TRP A 167 -10.57 -4.20 15.52
N ASN A 168 -11.15 -3.30 16.32
CA ASN A 168 -12.58 -3.26 16.60
C ASN A 168 -13.32 -2.24 15.71
N GLN A 169 -12.70 -1.83 14.60
CA GLN A 169 -13.25 -0.87 13.65
C GLN A 169 -14.17 -1.52 12.61
#